data_AF-A0A292SV47-F1
#
_entry.id   AF-A0A292SV47-F1
#
_cell.length_a   1.000
_cell.length_b   1.000
_cell.length_c   1.000
_cell.angle_alpha   90.00
_cell.angle_beta   90.00
_cell.angle_gamma   90.00
#
_symmetry.space_group_name_H-M   'P 1'
#
loop_
_entity.id
_entity.type
_entity.pdbx_description
1 polymer ?
#
loop_
_entity_poly.entity_id
_entity_poly.type
_entity_poly.pdbx_seq_one_letter_code
_entity_poly.pdbx_strand_id
1 'polypeptide(L)'
;MILKEFSEFLQNNEDKPSVTLLYIWLKMKIEAPAKSNVDRILQKEIYIAKNKAGNSLFIGKSPSGRRLMESLYNFALSFEQQKMARWIHKQKANDFKNCKDIDK
;
A
#
# COMPACT_ATOMS: atom_id res chain seq x y z
N MET A 1 -4.44 -13.91 -7.66
CA MET A 1 -3.13 -14.00 -6.97
C MET A 1 -2.97 -12.74 -6.12
N ILE A 2 -2.47 -12.83 -4.88
CA ILE A 2 -2.51 -11.73 -3.89
C ILE A 2 -1.99 -10.40 -4.46
N LEU A 3 -0.82 -10.42 -5.12
CA LEU A 3 -0.23 -9.22 -5.72
C LEU A 3 -1.10 -8.60 -6.83
N LYS A 4 -1.82 -9.41 -7.61
CA LYS A 4 -2.71 -8.90 -8.67
C LYS A 4 -3.86 -8.09 -8.05
N GLU A 5 -4.51 -8.66 -7.03
CA GLU A 5 -5.63 -7.99 -6.37
C GLU A 5 -5.17 -6.73 -5.62
N PHE A 6 -3.99 -6.78 -5.01
CA PHE A 6 -3.41 -5.59 -4.38
C PHE A 6 -3.00 -4.54 -5.42
N SER A 7 -2.43 -4.92 -6.57
CA SER A 7 -2.09 -3.96 -7.63
C SER A 7 -3.32 -3.28 -8.23
N GLU A 8 -4.41 -4.03 -8.43
CA GLU A 8 -5.69 -3.48 -8.88
C GLU A 8 -6.23 -2.47 -7.86
N PHE A 9 -6.10 -2.76 -6.57
CA PHE A 9 -6.46 -1.81 -5.52
C PHE A 9 -5.62 -0.53 -5.57
N LEU A 10 -4.29 -0.65 -5.73
CA LEU A 10 -3.40 0.52 -5.84
C LEU A 10 -3.73 1.39 -7.06
N GLN A 11 -3.95 0.79 -8.22
CA GLN A 11 -4.28 1.50 -9.46
C GLN A 11 -5.59 2.29 -9.37
N ASN A 12 -6.57 1.77 -8.64
CA ASN A 12 -7.86 2.44 -8.44
C ASN A 12 -7.81 3.57 -7.39
N ASN A 13 -6.69 3.75 -6.70
CA ASN A 13 -6.53 4.71 -5.60
C ASN A 13 -5.18 5.46 -5.67
N GLU A 14 -4.66 5.71 -6.88
CA GLU A 14 -3.34 6.32 -7.09
C GLU A 14 -3.18 7.72 -6.45
N ASP A 15 -4.26 8.36 -5.99
CA ASP A 15 -4.25 9.65 -5.29
C ASP A 15 -3.56 9.59 -3.91
N LYS A 16 -3.39 8.40 -3.32
CA LYS A 16 -2.80 8.22 -1.98
C LYS A 16 -1.43 7.55 -2.01
N PRO A 17 -0.61 7.72 -0.96
CA PRO A 17 0.64 6.97 -0.82
C PRO A 17 0.40 5.46 -0.75
N SER A 18 1.15 4.69 -1.51
CA SER A 18 0.98 3.23 -1.67
C SER A 18 1.08 2.46 -0.35
N VAL A 19 1.94 2.90 0.58
CA VAL A 19 2.06 2.28 1.92
C VAL A 19 0.83 2.57 2.79
N THR A 20 0.21 3.75 2.63
CA THR A 20 -1.07 4.05 3.31
C THR A 20 -2.18 3.17 2.74
N LEU A 21 -2.18 2.94 1.43
CA LEU A 21 -3.12 2.04 0.77
C LEU A 21 -2.92 0.58 1.20
N LEU A 22 -1.68 0.14 1.44
CA LEU A 22 -1.41 -1.18 2.02
C LEU A 22 -2.09 -1.34 3.38
N TYR A 23 -1.95 -0.35 4.28
CA TYR A 23 -2.64 -0.35 5.58
C TYR A 23 -4.15 -0.47 5.42
N ILE A 24 -4.75 0.37 4.56
CA ILE A 24 -6.21 0.40 4.33
C ILE A 24 -6.68 -0.95 3.78
N TRP A 25 -6.00 -1.45 2.75
CA TRP A 25 -6.36 -2.68 2.08
C TRP A 25 -6.28 -3.89 3.01
N LEU A 26 -5.18 -4.05 3.75
CA LEU A 26 -5.03 -5.14 4.71
C LEU A 26 -6.09 -5.08 5.81
N LYS A 27 -6.39 -3.88 6.32
CA LYS A 27 -7.44 -3.70 7.32
C LYS A 27 -8.80 -4.16 6.78
N MET A 28 -9.18 -3.70 5.58
CA MET A 28 -10.42 -4.14 4.92
C MET A 28 -10.48 -5.66 4.72
N LYS A 29 -9.37 -6.27 4.30
CA LYS A 29 -9.28 -7.71 4.01
C LYS A 29 -9.35 -8.60 5.25
N ILE A 30 -8.78 -8.15 6.36
CA ILE A 30 -8.72 -8.94 7.59
C ILE A 30 -9.97 -8.74 8.46
N GLU A 31 -10.55 -7.54 8.47
CA GLU A 31 -11.72 -7.23 9.30
C GLU A 31 -13.05 -7.66 8.66
N ALA A 32 -13.12 -7.79 7.34
CA ALA A 32 -14.31 -8.26 6.65
C ALA A 32 -14.39 -9.80 6.63
N PRO A 33 -15.60 -10.39 6.58
CA PRO A 33 -15.75 -11.83 6.33
C PRO A 33 -15.05 -12.25 5.03
N ALA A 34 -14.29 -13.34 5.07
CA ALA A 34 -13.55 -13.82 3.91
C ALA A 34 -14.49 -14.28 2.78
N LYS A 35 -14.35 -13.70 1.59
CA LYS A 35 -15.11 -14.06 0.39
C LYS A 35 -14.24 -14.78 -0.65
N SER A 36 -12.96 -14.42 -0.70
CA SER A 36 -12.00 -14.95 -1.67
C SER A 36 -10.93 -15.84 -1.01
N ASN A 37 -10.19 -16.59 -1.84
CA ASN A 37 -9.00 -17.32 -1.38
C ASN A 37 -7.91 -16.37 -0.85
N VAL A 38 -7.79 -15.17 -1.42
CA VAL A 38 -6.83 -14.16 -0.95
C VAL A 38 -7.21 -13.71 0.46
N ASP A 39 -8.49 -13.43 0.72
CA ASP A 39 -8.97 -13.06 2.06
C ASP A 39 -8.64 -14.16 3.08
N ARG A 40 -8.90 -15.43 2.74
CA ARG A 40 -8.60 -16.58 3.61
C ARG A 40 -7.11 -16.69 3.90
N ILE A 41 -6.24 -16.50 2.90
CA ILE A 41 -4.79 -16.55 3.11
C ILE A 41 -4.35 -15.38 4.00
N LEU A 42 -4.81 -14.15 3.73
CA LEU A 42 -4.45 -12.97 4.53
C LEU A 42 -4.90 -13.15 5.98
N GLN A 43 -6.15 -13.59 6.21
CA GLN A 43 -6.68 -13.83 7.55
C GLN A 43 -5.98 -15.00 8.25
N LYS A 44 -5.51 -16.02 7.52
CA LYS A 44 -4.73 -17.13 8.07
C LYS A 44 -3.32 -16.71 8.47
N GLU A 45 -2.68 -15.84 7.68
CA GLU A 45 -1.26 -15.51 7.81
C GLU A 45 -0.99 -14.21 8.59
N ILE A 46 -1.95 -13.30 8.67
CA ILE A 46 -1.77 -11.97 9.24
C ILE A 46 -2.80 -11.73 10.36
N TYR A 47 -2.35 -11.10 11.43
CA TYR A 47 -3.15 -10.66 12.58
C TYR A 47 -3.10 -9.14 12.70
N ILE A 48 -4.19 -8.52 13.18
CA ILE A 48 -4.22 -7.10 13.54
C ILE A 48 -4.31 -7.00 15.06
N ALA A 49 -3.24 -6.51 15.69
CA ALA A 49 -3.26 -6.10 17.08
C ALA A 49 -3.73 -4.64 17.18
N LYS A 50 -4.67 -4.35 18.09
CA LYS A 50 -5.17 -2.99 18.33
C LYS A 50 -4.88 -2.59 19.76
N ASN A 51 -4.41 -1.36 19.96
CA ASN A 51 -4.30 -0.79 21.29
C ASN A 51 -5.57 -0.01 21.68
N LYS A 52 -5.65 0.44 22.94
CA LYS A 52 -6.78 1.23 23.46
C LYS A 52 -6.95 2.59 22.77
N ALA A 53 -5.90 3.11 22.15
CA ALA A 53 -5.92 4.38 21.41
C ALA A 53 -6.41 4.22 19.95
N GLY A 54 -6.76 3.01 19.51
CA GLY A 54 -7.21 2.75 18.15
C GLY A 54 -6.07 2.56 17.13
N ASN A 55 -4.80 2.55 17.58
CA ASN A 55 -3.68 2.23 16.71
C ASN A 55 -3.65 0.73 16.41
N SER A 56 -3.39 0.39 15.15
CA SER A 56 -3.30 -0.99 14.68
C SER A 56 -1.88 -1.36 14.29
N LEU A 57 -1.46 -2.57 14.64
CA LEU A 57 -0.22 -3.19 14.21
C LEU A 57 -0.55 -4.50 13.49
N PHE A 58 0.00 -4.68 12.29
CA PHE A 58 -0.08 -5.94 11.54
C PHE A 58 1.05 -6.88 11.95
N ILE A 59 0.72 -8.13 12.22
CA ILE A 59 1.66 -9.16 12.69
C ILE A 59 1.53 -10.39 11.79
N GLY A 60 2.64 -10.83 11.21
CA GLY A 60 2.71 -12.10 10.49
C GLY A 60 2.70 -13.28 11.47
N LYS A 61 1.66 -14.11 11.43
CA LYS A 61 1.42 -15.24 12.34
C LYS A 61 2.42 -16.38 12.16
N SER A 62 3.05 -16.48 10.99
CA SER A 62 3.99 -17.54 10.63
C SER A 62 5.21 -16.96 9.89
N PRO A 63 6.28 -17.76 9.65
CA PRO A 63 7.38 -17.35 8.78
C PRO A 63 6.93 -16.96 7.37
N SER A 64 5.97 -17.68 6.77
CA SER A 64 5.38 -17.31 5.47
C SER A 64 4.57 -16.02 5.57
N GLY A 65 3.83 -15.82 6.65
CA GLY A 65 3.08 -14.58 6.88
C GLY A 65 3.96 -13.36 7.04
N ARG A 66 5.12 -13.48 7.72
CA ARG A 66 6.12 -12.40 7.79
C ARG A 66 6.69 -12.06 6.42
N ARG A 67 7.09 -13.08 5.64
CA ARG A 67 7.56 -12.90 4.26
C ARG A 67 6.49 -12.29 3.37
N LEU A 68 5.22 -12.67 3.55
CA LEU A 68 4.09 -12.08 2.83
C LEU A 68 3.95 -10.59 3.13
N MET A 69 4.00 -10.17 4.40
CA MET A 69 3.93 -8.75 4.76
C MET A 69 5.11 -7.96 4.19
N GLU A 70 6.34 -8.49 4.31
CA GLU A 70 7.53 -7.87 3.74
C GLU A 70 7.41 -7.72 2.21
N SER A 71 6.94 -8.76 1.52
CA SER A 71 6.72 -8.72 0.07
C SER A 71 5.68 -7.69 -0.33
N LEU A 72 4.56 -7.59 0.41
CA LEU A 72 3.51 -6.60 0.16
C LEU A 72 4.01 -5.17 0.41
N TYR A 73 4.81 -4.96 1.46
CA TYR A 73 5.41 -3.68 1.77
C TYR A 73 6.41 -3.24 0.70
N ASN A 74 7.33 -4.13 0.31
CA ASN A 74 8.30 -3.85 -0.75
C ASN A 74 7.60 -3.58 -2.09
N PHE A 75 6.53 -4.33 -2.40
CA PHE A 75 5.72 -4.09 -3.59
C PHE A 75 5.06 -2.69 -3.56
N ALA A 76 4.50 -2.28 -2.43
CA ALA A 76 3.93 -0.94 -2.28
C ALA A 76 4.97 0.16 -2.49
N LEU A 77 6.19 0.00 -1.96
CA LEU A 77 7.29 0.94 -2.20
C LEU A 77 7.69 1.00 -3.68
N SER A 78 7.85 -0.16 -4.32
CA SER A 78 8.16 -0.22 -5.76
C SER A 78 7.08 0.41 -6.62
N PHE A 79 5.80 0.22 -6.26
CA PHE A 79 4.68 0.85 -6.96
C PHE A 79 4.75 2.38 -6.88
N GLU A 80 5.03 2.94 -5.70
CA GLU A 80 5.17 4.39 -5.52
C GLU A 80 6.34 4.94 -6.32
N GLN A 81 7.48 4.25 -6.32
CA GLN A 81 8.64 4.62 -7.14
C GLN A 81 8.30 4.65 -8.63
N GLN A 82 7.56 3.63 -9.11
CA GLN A 82 7.13 3.57 -10.50
C GLN A 82 6.14 4.69 -10.83
N LYS A 83 5.20 4.99 -9.94
CA LYS A 83 4.26 6.12 -10.08
C LYS A 83 5.00 7.44 -10.17
N MET A 84 5.99 7.68 -9.29
CA MET A 84 6.83 8.86 -9.33
C MET A 84 7.63 8.95 -10.63
N ALA A 85 8.25 7.85 -11.07
CA ALA A 85 8.99 7.81 -12.33
C ALA A 85 8.08 8.18 -13.52
N ARG A 86 6.86 7.62 -13.58
CA ARG A 86 5.85 7.99 -14.60
C ARG A 86 5.50 9.48 -14.54
N TRP A 87 5.38 10.05 -13.34
CA TRP A 87 5.10 11.47 -13.16
C TRP A 87 6.26 12.35 -13.66
N ILE A 88 7.49 12.04 -13.27
CA ILE A 88 8.71 12.77 -13.70
C ILE A 88 8.84 12.75 -15.21
N HIS A 89 8.69 11.58 -15.85
CA HIS A 89 8.81 11.45 -17.30
C HIS A 89 7.75 12.22 -18.10
N LYS A 90 6.63 12.61 -17.46
CA LYS A 90 5.60 13.46 -18.07
C LYS A 90 5.88 14.95 -17.92
N GLN A 91 6.81 15.35 -17.06
CA GLN A 91 7.17 16.76 -16.87
C GLN A 91 8.14 17.24 -17.95
N LYS A 92 8.00 18.50 -18.36
CA LYS A 92 8.94 19.23 -19.21
C LYS A 92 9.85 20.11 -18.34
N ALA A 93 11.04 20.42 -18.82
CA ALA A 93 12.00 21.27 -18.10
C ALA A 93 11.45 22.66 -17.71
N ASN A 94 10.47 23.19 -18.47
CA ASN A 94 9.83 24.46 -18.15
C ASN A 94 8.82 24.36 -16.99
N ASP A 95 8.28 23.18 -16.69
CA ASP A 95 7.32 22.98 -15.59
C ASP A 95 7.95 23.23 -14.21
N PHE A 96 9.29 23.19 -14.12
CA PHE A 96 10.07 23.47 -12.91
C PHE A 96 10.49 24.94 -12.75
N LYS A 97 10.29 25.79 -13.77
CA LYS A 97 10.80 27.17 -13.78
C LYS A 97 9.88 28.21 -13.12
N ASN A 98 8.65 27.83 -12.75
CA ASN A 98 7.68 28.73 -12.13
C ASN A 98 7.83 28.90 -10.61
N CYS A 99 8.95 28.46 -10.02
CA CYS A 99 9.25 28.69 -8.60
C CYS A 99 10.00 30.02 -8.43
N LYS A 100 9.33 31.17 -8.66
CA LYS A 100 9.92 32.51 -8.43
C LYS A 100 9.11 33.44 -7.52
N ASP A 101 7.98 32.99 -6.95
CA ASP A 101 7.06 33.89 -6.23
C ASP A 101 6.78 33.50 -4.75
N ILE A 102 7.74 32.91 -4.03
CA ILE A 102 7.58 32.65 -2.57
C ILE A 102 8.49 33.54 -1.69
N ASP A 103 9.27 34.44 -2.28
CA ASP A 103 10.10 35.40 -1.54
C ASP A 103 9.61 36.86 -1.68
N LYS A 104 8.31 37.11 -1.43
CA LYS A 104 7.78 38.47 -1.20
C LYS A 104 6.78 38.51 -0.06
#